data_AF-A0A7Z9UUM2-F1
#
_entry.id   AF-A0A7Z9UUM2-F1
#
_cell.length_a   1.000
_cell.length_b   1.000
_cell.length_c   1.000
_cell.angle_alpha   90.00
_cell.angle_beta   90.00
_cell.angle_gamma   90.00
#
_symmetry.space_group_name_H-M   'P 1'
#
loop_
_entity.id
_entity.type
_entity.pdbx_description
1 polymer ?
#
loop_
_entity_poly.entity_id
_entity_poly.type
_entity_poly.pdbx_seq_one_letter_code
_entity_poly.pdbx_strand_id
1 'polypeptide(L)'
;MPVEVGTGGRIKYNRSVRNLPKTHWLDAVCVGKTTPETLNINGMQPLQIKAMGRGQRQMCDTDKYGFRRKKKDGTFTSPKTVKRVHGFQTGDMVKAAVPKGKSQGTHIGRLASVRASGSFSIKTKSGMIGSNYKYCQII
;
A
#
# COMPACT_ATOMS: atom_id res chain seq x y z
N MET A 1 -4.88 -22.29 -27.05
CA MET A 1 -6.06 -22.35 -26.16
C MET A 1 -7.12 -21.40 -26.71
N PRO A 2 -8.41 -21.75 -26.70
CA PRO A 2 -9.47 -20.86 -27.16
C PRO A 2 -9.66 -19.70 -26.17
N VAL A 3 -9.88 -18.49 -26.69
CA VAL A 3 -10.21 -17.30 -25.89
C VAL A 3 -11.73 -17.14 -25.88
N GLU A 4 -12.30 -17.00 -24.69
CA GLU A 4 -13.72 -16.72 -24.54
C GLU A 4 -13.93 -15.26 -24.14
N VAL A 5 -14.92 -14.61 -24.77
CA VAL A 5 -15.25 -13.20 -24.56
C VAL A 5 -16.70 -13.08 -24.11
N GLY A 6 -16.97 -12.19 -23.16
CA GLY A 6 -18.30 -11.98 -22.57
C GLY A 6 -18.74 -10.51 -22.66
N THR A 7 -20.04 -10.28 -22.74
CA THR A 7 -20.62 -8.94 -22.63
C THR A 7 -20.93 -8.60 -21.17
N GLY A 8 -21.08 -7.31 -20.84
CA GLY A 8 -21.55 -6.90 -19.51
C GLY A 8 -22.92 -7.49 -19.15
N GLY A 9 -23.79 -7.69 -20.14
CA GLY A 9 -25.07 -8.38 -19.96
C GLY A 9 -24.92 -9.85 -19.58
N ARG A 10 -23.97 -10.58 -20.21
CA ARG A 10 -23.65 -11.97 -19.87
C ARG A 10 -23.14 -12.09 -18.44
N ILE A 11 -22.24 -11.20 -18.03
CA ILE A 11 -21.71 -11.15 -16.66
C ILE A 11 -22.86 -10.97 -15.66
N LYS A 12 -23.75 -9.99 -15.91
CA LYS A 12 -24.91 -9.73 -15.06
C LYS A 12 -25.84 -10.95 -14.99
N TYR A 13 -26.14 -11.59 -16.12
CA TYR A 13 -26.99 -12.79 -16.17
C TYR A 13 -26.37 -13.94 -15.37
N ASN A 14 -25.11 -14.28 -15.61
CA ASN A 14 -24.40 -15.37 -14.94
C ASN A 14 -24.33 -15.16 -13.42
N ARG A 15 -24.11 -13.92 -12.99
CA ARG A 15 -24.12 -13.52 -11.59
C ARG A 15 -25.50 -13.66 -10.95
N SER A 16 -26.55 -13.22 -11.65
CA SER A 16 -27.94 -13.30 -11.17
C SER A 16 -28.44 -14.74 -11.05
N VAL A 17 -28.17 -15.60 -12.05
CA VAL A 17 -28.56 -17.02 -12.02
C VAL A 17 -27.93 -17.77 -10.83
N ARG A 18 -26.75 -17.33 -10.39
CA ARG A 18 -25.99 -17.94 -9.29
C ARG A 18 -26.17 -17.24 -7.94
N ASN A 19 -27.08 -16.26 -7.86
CA ASN A 19 -27.33 -15.45 -6.66
C ASN A 19 -26.06 -14.82 -6.06
N LEU A 20 -25.14 -14.36 -6.91
CA LEU A 20 -23.86 -13.80 -6.49
C LEU A 20 -23.95 -12.26 -6.30
N PRO A 21 -23.32 -11.72 -5.23
CA PRO A 21 -23.23 -10.27 -5.04
C PRO A 21 -22.34 -9.63 -6.10
N LYS A 22 -22.61 -8.37 -6.46
CA LYS A 22 -21.79 -7.63 -7.41
C LYS A 22 -20.45 -7.27 -6.76
N THR A 23 -19.37 -7.86 -7.25
CA THR A 23 -17.99 -7.53 -6.87
C THR A 23 -17.07 -7.72 -8.07
N HIS A 24 -15.96 -6.97 -8.13
CA HIS A 24 -15.03 -7.05 -9.25
C HIS A 24 -14.47 -8.46 -9.50
N TRP A 25 -14.20 -9.22 -8.44
CA TRP A 25 -13.60 -10.56 -8.58
C TRP A 25 -14.65 -11.61 -9.01
N LEU A 26 -15.89 -11.51 -8.55
CA LEU A 26 -16.98 -12.40 -9.00
C LEU A 26 -17.39 -12.11 -10.45
N ASP A 27 -17.36 -10.84 -10.86
CA ASP A 27 -17.62 -10.45 -12.25
C ASP A 27 -16.60 -11.09 -13.21
N ALA A 28 -15.34 -11.25 -12.78
CA ALA A 28 -14.29 -11.90 -13.56
C ALA A 28 -14.54 -13.41 -13.76
N VAL A 29 -15.19 -14.08 -12.80
CA VAL A 29 -15.57 -15.50 -12.93
C VAL A 29 -16.78 -15.68 -13.86
N CYS A 30 -17.64 -14.66 -13.96
CA CYS A 30 -18.91 -14.71 -14.67
C CYS A 30 -18.82 -14.32 -16.17
N VAL A 31 -17.63 -14.16 -16.74
CA VAL A 31 -17.43 -13.62 -18.11
C VAL A 31 -17.94 -14.58 -19.20
N GLY A 32 -17.60 -15.86 -19.10
CA GLY A 32 -17.82 -16.84 -20.15
C GLY A 32 -19.21 -17.48 -20.16
N LYS A 33 -19.65 -18.01 -21.31
CA LYS A 33 -20.73 -19.00 -21.40
C LYS A 33 -20.36 -20.29 -20.70
N THR A 34 -19.07 -20.64 -20.66
CA THR A 34 -18.55 -21.83 -19.97
C THR A 34 -18.56 -21.73 -18.44
N THR A 35 -19.06 -20.62 -17.87
CA THR A 35 -19.19 -20.46 -16.41
C THR A 35 -20.03 -21.63 -15.86
N PRO A 36 -19.50 -22.46 -14.93
CA PRO A 36 -20.21 -23.61 -14.37
C PRO A 36 -21.48 -23.20 -13.63
N GLU A 37 -22.52 -24.04 -13.59
CA GLU A 37 -23.79 -23.72 -12.90
C GLU A 37 -23.59 -23.41 -11.41
N THR A 38 -22.71 -24.16 -10.75
CA THR A 38 -22.35 -23.96 -9.34
C THR A 38 -20.90 -23.50 -9.20
N LEU A 39 -20.67 -22.47 -8.39
CA LEU A 39 -19.34 -21.97 -8.04
C LEU A 39 -19.12 -22.10 -6.53
N ASN A 40 -18.08 -22.83 -6.13
CA ASN A 40 -17.67 -22.86 -4.72
C ASN A 40 -16.83 -21.63 -4.40
N ILE A 41 -17.43 -20.66 -3.72
CA ILE A 41 -16.78 -19.42 -3.29
C ILE A 41 -16.53 -19.37 -1.78
N ASN A 42 -16.80 -20.46 -1.07
CA ASN A 42 -16.66 -20.51 0.39
C ASN A 42 -15.20 -20.36 0.80
N GLY A 43 -14.95 -19.46 1.75
CA GLY A 43 -13.59 -19.18 2.23
C GLY A 43 -12.74 -18.33 1.29
N MET A 44 -13.27 -17.87 0.14
CA MET A 44 -12.52 -16.98 -0.75
C MET A 44 -12.44 -15.56 -0.17
N GLN A 45 -11.23 -15.14 0.20
CA GLN A 45 -10.94 -13.78 0.63
C GLN A 45 -10.00 -13.11 -0.38
N PRO A 46 -10.52 -12.30 -1.32
CA PRO A 46 -9.67 -11.63 -2.31
C PRO A 46 -8.74 -10.63 -1.62
N LEU A 47 -7.48 -10.62 -2.05
CA LEU A 47 -6.50 -9.65 -1.58
C LEU A 47 -6.84 -8.26 -2.15
N GLN A 48 -7.17 -7.31 -1.28
CA GLN A 48 -7.44 -5.93 -1.68
C GLN A 48 -6.13 -5.14 -1.78
N ILE A 49 -5.62 -5.01 -3.01
CA ILE A 49 -4.42 -4.20 -3.30
C ILE A 49 -4.86 -2.85 -3.85
N LYS A 50 -4.37 -1.76 -3.25
CA LYS A 50 -4.59 -0.39 -3.73
C LYS A 50 -3.26 0.25 -4.12
N ALA A 51 -3.18 0.81 -5.33
CA ALA A 51 -2.07 1.66 -5.72
C ALA A 51 -2.14 2.99 -4.95
N MET A 52 -1.02 3.38 -4.32
CA MET A 52 -0.96 4.55 -3.42
C MET A 52 -0.08 5.68 -3.98
N GLY A 53 0.15 5.67 -5.29
CA GLY A 53 1.05 6.59 -5.96
C GLY A 53 2.53 6.22 -5.82
N ARG A 54 3.36 6.90 -6.62
CA ARG A 54 4.83 6.82 -6.54
C ARG A 54 5.33 8.02 -5.73
N GLY A 55 6.46 7.86 -5.03
CA GLY A 55 7.09 8.97 -4.30
C GLY A 55 7.37 10.19 -5.20
N GLN A 56 7.73 11.32 -4.58
CA GLN A 56 8.01 12.56 -5.30
C GLN A 56 9.01 12.34 -6.45
N ARG A 57 8.65 12.82 -7.65
CA ARG A 57 9.53 12.83 -8.83
C ARG A 57 10.43 14.06 -8.89
N GLN A 58 10.20 15.01 -7.99
CA GLN A 58 11.02 16.21 -7.85
C GLN A 58 12.45 15.82 -7.45
N MET A 59 13.41 16.16 -8.31
CA MET A 59 14.82 15.82 -8.10
C MET A 59 15.52 16.73 -7.10
N CYS A 60 15.04 17.95 -6.88
CA CYS A 60 15.64 18.86 -5.91
C CYS A 60 14.56 19.76 -5.33
N ASP A 61 14.61 19.98 -4.01
CA ASP A 61 13.76 20.96 -3.35
C ASP A 61 14.22 22.36 -3.74
N THR A 62 13.32 23.13 -4.33
CA THR A 62 13.57 24.52 -4.70
C THR A 62 13.04 25.48 -3.63
N ASP A 63 13.62 26.67 -3.56
CA ASP A 63 13.02 27.80 -2.85
C ASP A 63 11.83 28.38 -3.65
N LYS A 64 11.23 29.46 -3.14
CA LYS A 64 10.11 30.15 -3.79
C LYS A 64 10.48 30.80 -5.14
N TYR A 65 11.76 30.91 -5.46
CA TYR A 65 12.28 31.51 -6.70
C TYR A 65 12.80 30.47 -7.70
N GLY A 66 12.73 29.17 -7.37
CA GLY A 66 13.18 28.08 -8.24
C GLY A 66 14.64 27.68 -8.05
N PHE A 67 15.37 28.28 -7.11
CA PHE A 67 16.76 27.90 -6.84
C PHE A 67 16.83 26.69 -5.92
N ARG A 68 17.82 25.82 -6.15
CA ARG A 68 18.05 24.63 -5.32
C ARG A 68 18.38 25.03 -3.88
N ARG A 69 17.67 24.47 -2.90
CA ARG A 69 18.02 24.68 -1.50
C ARG A 69 19.33 23.99 -1.16
N LYS A 70 20.20 24.70 -0.43
CA LYS A 70 21.37 24.13 0.22
C LYS A 70 20.99 23.62 1.61
N LYS A 71 21.61 22.53 2.02
CA LYS A 71 21.63 22.04 3.40
C LYS A 71 22.59 22.89 4.23
N LYS A 72 22.56 22.72 5.55
CA LYS A 72 23.44 23.44 6.50
C LYS A 72 24.93 23.20 6.24
N ASP A 73 25.28 22.07 5.63
CA ASP A 73 26.66 21.68 5.28
C ASP A 73 27.13 22.24 3.92
N GLY A 74 26.33 23.09 3.26
CA GLY A 74 26.65 23.68 1.96
C GLY A 74 26.34 22.79 0.75
N THR A 75 25.98 21.53 0.95
CA THR A 75 25.57 20.62 -0.14
C THR A 75 24.14 20.90 -0.60
N PHE A 76 23.80 20.58 -1.85
CA PHE A 76 22.42 20.73 -2.33
C PHE A 76 21.50 19.64 -1.75
N THR A 77 20.25 19.98 -1.50
CA THR A 77 19.21 19.01 -1.12
C THR A 77 18.95 18.05 -2.28
N SER A 78 19.45 16.83 -2.16
CA SER A 78 19.19 15.74 -3.10
C SER A 78 17.82 15.12 -2.83
N PRO A 79 17.18 14.53 -3.86
CA PRO A 79 15.92 13.84 -3.66
C PRO A 79 16.15 12.60 -2.79
N LYS A 80 15.09 12.03 -2.22
CA LYS A 80 15.20 10.72 -1.55
C LYS A 80 15.54 9.63 -2.58
N THR A 81 16.82 9.43 -2.85
CA THR A 81 17.32 8.40 -3.76
C THR A 81 17.23 7.01 -3.12
N VAL A 82 17.36 6.95 -1.80
CA VAL A 82 17.33 5.71 -1.03
C VAL A 82 15.87 5.33 -0.75
N LYS A 83 15.41 4.27 -1.43
CA LYS A 83 14.04 3.74 -1.26
C LYS A 83 13.88 2.89 0.00
N ARG A 84 14.95 2.23 0.45
CA ARG A 84 14.97 1.37 1.63
C ARG A 84 15.98 1.85 2.64
N VAL A 85 15.56 1.98 3.89
CA VAL A 85 16.45 2.36 5.00
C VAL A 85 16.35 1.29 6.09
N HIS A 86 17.48 0.71 6.49
CA HIS A 86 17.54 -0.39 7.46
C HIS A 86 16.62 -1.58 7.11
N GLY A 87 16.41 -1.85 5.81
CA GLY A 87 15.51 -2.91 5.33
C GLY A 87 14.04 -2.51 5.17
N PHE A 88 13.65 -1.31 5.62
CA PHE A 88 12.26 -0.83 5.55
C PHE A 88 12.03 0.15 4.40
N GLN A 89 10.83 0.14 3.84
CA GLN A 89 10.35 1.07 2.82
C GLN A 89 9.04 1.75 3.26
N THR A 90 8.82 2.97 2.77
CA THR A 90 7.50 3.62 2.90
C THR A 90 6.44 2.72 2.28
N GLY A 91 5.44 2.37 3.07
CA GLY A 91 4.35 1.52 2.65
C GLY A 91 4.30 0.16 3.32
N ASP A 92 5.40 -0.31 3.91
CA ASP A 92 5.45 -1.61 4.59
C ASP A 92 4.54 -1.61 5.81
N MET A 93 3.94 -2.78 6.10
CA MET A 93 3.25 -3.03 7.35
C MET A 93 4.26 -3.44 8.40
N VAL A 94 4.23 -2.78 9.56
CA VAL A 94 5.18 -3.02 10.64
C VAL A 94 4.48 -3.15 11.98
N LYS A 95 5.06 -3.98 12.84
CA LYS A 95 4.84 -4.00 14.29
C LYS A 95 5.95 -3.18 14.94
N ALA A 96 5.60 -2.15 15.70
CA ALA A 96 6.53 -1.36 16.49
C ALA A 96 6.30 -1.58 17.98
N ALA A 97 7.31 -2.10 18.68
CA ALA A 97 7.29 -2.33 20.13
C ALA A 97 8.12 -1.23 20.82
N VAL A 98 7.49 -0.11 21.14
CA VAL A 98 8.17 1.08 21.67
C VAL A 98 8.32 0.96 23.19
N PRO A 99 9.56 0.93 23.74
CA PRO A 99 9.78 0.63 25.16
C PRO A 99 9.48 1.82 26.09
N LYS A 100 9.71 3.07 25.64
CA LYS A 100 9.60 4.28 26.46
C LYS A 100 9.15 5.49 25.63
N GLY A 101 8.61 6.51 26.31
CA GLY A 101 8.26 7.82 25.74
C GLY A 101 6.79 7.97 25.37
N LYS A 102 6.45 9.05 24.65
CA LYS A 102 5.06 9.44 24.32
C LYS A 102 4.26 8.36 23.57
N SER A 103 4.95 7.48 22.85
CA SER A 103 4.35 6.45 22.02
C SER A 103 4.60 5.03 22.54
N GLN A 104 4.86 4.89 23.85
CA GLN A 104 5.09 3.60 24.50
C GLN A 104 3.97 2.59 24.18
N GLY A 105 4.34 1.33 24.01
CA GLY A 105 3.43 0.23 23.71
C GLY A 105 3.68 -0.43 22.36
N THR A 106 2.80 -1.38 22.01
CA THR A 106 2.86 -2.12 20.74
C THR A 106 1.88 -1.53 19.74
N HIS A 107 2.40 -1.17 18.56
CA HIS A 107 1.65 -0.50 17.51
C HIS A 107 1.78 -1.26 16.21
N ILE A 108 0.66 -1.58 15.57
CA ILE A 108 0.66 -2.17 14.23
C ILE A 108 0.14 -1.11 13.26
N GLY A 109 0.90 -0.87 12.20
CA GLY A 109 0.52 0.13 11.23
C GLY A 109 1.44 0.17 10.04
N ARG A 110 1.08 1.03 9.10
CA ARG A 110 1.82 1.21 7.86
C ARG A 110 2.89 2.27 8.02
N LEU A 111 4.09 2.05 7.48
CA LEU A 111 5.13 3.08 7.42
C LEU A 111 4.70 4.21 6.48
N ALA A 112 4.39 5.38 7.06
CA ALA A 112 4.05 6.60 6.34
C ALA A 112 5.30 7.35 5.87
N SER A 113 6.37 7.33 6.67
CA SER A 113 7.65 7.88 6.25
C SER A 113 8.83 7.14 6.86
N VAL A 114 9.85 6.95 6.04
CA VAL A 114 11.14 6.38 6.40
C VAL A 114 12.20 7.46 6.18
N ARG A 115 13.03 7.73 7.20
CA ARG A 115 14.13 8.71 7.17
C ARG A 115 15.46 7.98 7.24
N ALA A 116 16.49 8.53 6.58
CA ALA A 116 17.85 7.98 6.61
C ALA A 116 18.43 7.89 8.04
N SER A 117 17.96 8.74 8.97
CA SER A 117 18.34 8.68 10.39
C SER A 117 17.76 7.48 11.15
N GLY A 118 16.93 6.65 10.53
CA GLY A 118 16.25 5.53 11.18
C GLY A 118 15.02 5.93 12.01
N SER A 119 14.59 7.19 11.95
CA SER A 119 13.32 7.66 12.54
C SER A 119 12.16 7.43 11.57
N PHE A 120 11.17 6.67 12.00
CA PHE A 120 10.01 6.28 11.22
C PHE A 120 8.73 6.91 11.75
N SER A 121 7.80 7.18 10.85
CA SER A 121 6.43 7.55 11.19
C SER A 121 5.48 6.45 10.73
N ILE A 122 4.73 5.89 11.66
CA ILE A 122 3.82 4.76 11.46
C ILE A 122 2.39 5.27 11.58
N LYS A 123 1.57 4.98 10.58
CA LYS A 123 0.14 5.28 10.58
C LYS A 123 -0.60 4.08 11.16
N THR A 124 -1.07 4.23 12.40
CA THR A 124 -1.93 3.27 13.09
C THR A 124 -3.40 3.68 12.95
N LYS A 125 -4.31 2.86 13.49
CA LYS A 125 -5.74 3.22 13.58
C LYS A 125 -5.99 4.43 14.49
N SER A 126 -5.17 4.58 15.54
CA SER A 126 -5.29 5.65 16.54
C SER A 126 -4.61 6.96 16.14
N GLY A 127 -3.76 6.96 15.11
CA GLY A 127 -3.10 8.17 14.63
C GLY A 127 -1.72 7.91 14.03
N MET A 128 -0.90 8.96 14.01
CA MET A 128 0.48 8.85 13.55
C MET A 128 1.44 8.78 14.74
N ILE A 129 2.30 7.78 14.72
CA ILE A 129 3.24 7.47 15.80
C ILE A 129 4.66 7.52 15.28
N GLY A 130 5.58 8.05 16.10
CA GLY A 130 7.02 8.02 15.83
C GLY A 130 7.67 6.81 16.49
N SER A 131 8.53 6.09 15.76
CA SER A 131 9.37 5.03 16.31
C SER A 131 10.76 5.01 15.66
N ASN A 132 11.70 4.30 16.27
CA ASN A 132 13.01 4.02 15.69
C ASN A 132 12.99 2.64 15.01
N TYR A 133 13.70 2.48 13.90
CA TYR A 133 13.78 1.23 13.15
C TYR A 133 14.12 0.00 14.01
N LYS A 134 14.93 0.18 15.07
CA LYS A 134 15.33 -0.90 16.00
C LYS A 134 14.15 -1.56 16.70
N TYR A 135 13.04 -0.84 16.85
CA TYR A 135 11.84 -1.31 17.52
C TYR A 135 10.76 -1.77 16.55
N CYS A 136 11.04 -1.77 15.24
CA CYS A 136 10.11 -2.11 14.19
C CYS A 136 10.45 -3.48 13.60
N GLN A 137 9.42 -4.23 13.23
CA GLN A 137 9.55 -5.49 12.49
C GLN A 137 8.49 -5.52 11.38
N ILE A 138 8.88 -5.97 10.17
CA ILE A 138 7.97 -6.14 9.04
C ILE A 138 7.05 -7.34 9.30
N ILE A 139 5.76 -7.20 8.95
CA ILE A 139 4.75 -8.25 9.00
C ILE A 139 4.32 -8.60 7.58
#